data_AF-G4QHH9-F1
#
_entry.id   AF-G4QHH9-F1
#
_cell.length_a   1.000
_cell.length_b   1.000
_cell.length_c   1.000
_cell.angle_alpha   90.00
_cell.angle_beta   90.00
_cell.angle_gamma   90.00
#
_symmetry.space_group_name_H-M   'P 1'
#
loop_
_entity.id
_entity.type
_entity.pdbx_description
1 polymer ?
#
loop_
_entity_poly.entity_id
_entity_poly.type
_entity_poly.pdbx_seq_one_letter_code
_entity_poly.pdbx_strand_id
1 'polypeptide(L)'
;MKVLVLLMLLTFGCIAKDDVQFNPSTLDDTKSIYWIDSKSNSAILYSRFKVFHNLRDLVSTTIATGNETAQASETLCSYDKLVFVDNNKDLIAVFPIKNNSIIHNGIIYAVPKQQLGKFTDFNQKRIAKGDEVLAKHLKMNINNYTEECL
;
A
#
# COMPACT_ATOMS: atom_id res chain seq x y z
N MET A 1 23.76 -57.01 14.44
CA MET A 1 22.88 -55.95 13.90
C MET A 1 23.60 -54.62 14.01
N LYS A 2 24.00 -54.01 12.90
CA LYS A 2 24.57 -52.65 12.87
C LYS A 2 23.45 -51.70 12.45
N VAL A 3 22.96 -50.88 13.38
CA VAL A 3 21.99 -49.82 13.09
C VAL A 3 22.77 -48.61 12.60
N LEU A 4 22.65 -48.30 11.32
CA LEU A 4 23.20 -47.09 10.73
C LEU A 4 22.14 -46.00 10.87
N VAL A 5 22.29 -45.10 11.85
CA VAL A 5 21.41 -43.93 11.98
C VAL A 5 21.94 -42.85 11.06
N LEU A 6 21.29 -42.67 9.91
CA LEU A 6 21.55 -41.58 8.98
C LEU A 6 20.85 -40.31 9.52
N LEU A 7 21.61 -39.46 10.22
CA LEU A 7 21.15 -38.11 10.58
C LEU A 7 21.10 -37.26 9.30
N MET A 8 19.91 -37.10 8.72
CA MET A 8 19.69 -36.08 7.70
C MET A 8 19.67 -34.72 8.38
N LEU A 9 20.76 -33.96 8.21
CA LEU A 9 20.79 -32.52 8.49
C LEU A 9 19.89 -31.82 7.47
N LEU A 10 18.64 -31.56 7.87
CA LEU A 10 17.79 -30.59 7.20
C LEU A 10 18.38 -29.22 7.47
N THR A 11 19.27 -28.75 6.59
CA THR A 11 19.64 -27.35 6.55
C THR A 11 18.41 -26.59 6.10
N PHE A 12 17.74 -25.93 7.03
CA PHE A 12 16.79 -24.87 6.71
C PHE A 12 17.56 -23.83 5.90
N GLY A 13 17.35 -23.82 4.59
CA GLY A 13 17.76 -22.70 3.76
C GLY A 13 17.05 -21.48 4.33
N CYS A 14 17.80 -20.57 4.95
CA CYS A 14 17.33 -19.21 5.13
C CYS A 14 16.92 -18.74 3.73
N ILE A 15 15.63 -18.55 3.51
CA ILE A 15 15.14 -17.75 2.40
C ILE A 15 15.71 -16.37 2.69
N ALA A 16 16.79 -16.01 2.00
CA ALA A 16 17.26 -14.64 1.99
C ALA A 16 16.07 -13.81 1.52
N LYS A 17 15.60 -12.88 2.35
CA LYS A 17 14.75 -11.80 1.86
C LYS A 17 15.65 -11.04 0.90
N ASP A 18 15.40 -11.15 -0.40
CA ASP A 18 15.97 -10.21 -1.35
C ASP A 18 15.54 -8.82 -0.85
N ASP A 19 16.49 -8.04 -0.34
CA ASP A 19 16.32 -6.63 -0.02
C ASP A 19 16.11 -5.86 -1.34
N VAL A 20 14.96 -6.07 -1.97
CA VAL A 20 14.53 -5.25 -3.10
C VAL A 20 14.15 -3.90 -2.50
N GLN A 21 15.15 -3.02 -2.42
CA GLN A 21 14.96 -1.64 -2.02
C GLN A 21 13.95 -0.99 -2.97
N PHE A 22 12.89 -0.41 -2.41
CA PHE A 22 11.86 0.27 -3.18
C PHE A 22 12.48 1.39 -4.02
N ASN A 23 12.25 1.35 -5.34
CA ASN A 23 12.67 2.41 -6.25
C ASN A 23 11.51 3.40 -6.45
N PRO A 24 11.66 4.69 -6.07
CA PRO A 24 10.71 5.76 -6.37
C PRO A 24 10.14 5.77 -7.79
N SER A 25 10.97 5.43 -8.79
CA SER A 25 10.56 5.44 -10.19
C SER A 25 9.46 4.42 -10.52
N THR A 26 9.23 3.44 -9.63
CA THR A 26 8.10 2.50 -9.71
C THR A 26 6.76 3.24 -9.82
N LEU A 27 6.66 4.45 -9.26
CA LEU A 27 5.41 5.23 -9.25
C LEU A 27 5.34 6.31 -10.35
N ASP A 28 6.33 6.42 -11.23
CA ASP A 28 6.40 7.50 -12.24
C ASP A 28 5.24 7.47 -13.23
N ASP A 29 4.79 6.27 -13.60
CA ASP A 29 3.69 6.07 -14.55
C ASP A 29 2.29 6.23 -13.92
N THR A 30 2.22 6.43 -12.61
CA THR A 30 0.94 6.64 -11.90
C THR A 30 0.19 7.83 -12.49
N LYS A 31 -1.06 7.60 -12.87
CA LYS A 31 -2.00 8.65 -13.31
C LYS A 31 -3.12 8.89 -12.31
N SER A 32 -3.45 7.90 -11.49
CA SER A 32 -4.45 8.03 -10.45
C SER A 32 -4.04 7.30 -9.18
N ILE A 33 -4.39 7.86 -8.04
CA ILE A 33 -4.33 7.21 -6.73
C ILE A 33 -5.75 7.15 -6.18
N TYR A 34 -6.18 5.95 -5.83
CA TYR A 34 -7.42 5.72 -5.11
C TYR A 34 -7.07 5.49 -3.64
N TRP A 35 -7.53 6.38 -2.77
CA TRP A 35 -7.50 6.14 -1.32
C TRP A 35 -8.76 5.39 -0.93
N ILE A 36 -8.66 4.09 -0.72
CA ILE A 36 -9.77 3.21 -0.40
C ILE A 36 -9.96 3.17 1.12
N ASP A 37 -11.15 3.54 1.58
CA ASP A 37 -11.55 3.45 2.98
C ASP A 37 -11.96 2.01 3.29
N SER A 38 -11.34 1.41 4.29
CA SER A 38 -11.53 -0.02 4.58
C SER A 38 -12.91 -0.36 5.15
N LYS A 39 -13.63 0.62 5.70
CA LYS A 39 -14.93 0.40 6.35
C LYS A 39 -16.08 0.43 5.36
N SER A 40 -16.01 1.32 4.39
CA SER A 40 -17.04 1.55 3.37
C SER A 40 -16.72 0.93 2.02
N ASN A 41 -15.44 0.60 1.78
CA ASN A 41 -14.91 0.18 0.48
C ASN A 41 -15.17 1.21 -0.64
N SER A 42 -15.45 2.46 -0.27
CA SER A 42 -15.44 3.59 -1.19
C SER A 42 -14.03 4.16 -1.27
N ALA A 43 -13.78 5.01 -2.27
CA ALA A 43 -12.48 5.65 -2.40
C ALA A 43 -12.56 7.14 -2.66
N ILE A 44 -11.52 7.84 -2.25
CA ILE A 44 -11.25 9.18 -2.75
C ILE A 44 -10.24 9.10 -3.90
N LEU A 45 -10.64 9.62 -5.06
CA LEU A 45 -9.79 9.70 -6.24
C LEU A 45 -8.89 10.94 -6.19
N TYR A 46 -7.62 10.71 -6.49
CA TYR A 46 -6.59 11.70 -6.79
C TYR A 46 -6.04 11.43 -8.18
N SER A 47 -6.46 12.18 -9.20
CA SER A 47 -6.04 11.94 -10.59
C SER A 47 -5.33 13.12 -11.25
N ARG A 48 -5.34 14.31 -10.64
CA ARG A 48 -4.75 15.56 -11.17
C ARG A 48 -4.35 16.50 -10.03
N PHE A 49 -3.60 17.54 -10.38
CA PHE A 49 -3.24 18.69 -9.53
C PHE A 49 -2.23 18.40 -8.40
N LYS A 50 -1.86 19.47 -7.68
CA LYS A 50 -0.84 19.47 -6.63
C LYS A 50 -1.04 18.39 -5.57
N VAL A 51 -2.28 18.09 -5.19
CA VAL A 51 -2.57 17.14 -4.10
C VAL A 51 -2.22 15.70 -4.50
N PHE A 52 -2.45 15.32 -5.76
CA PHE A 52 -2.00 14.04 -6.31
C PHE A 52 -0.47 13.89 -6.20
N HIS A 53 0.29 14.89 -6.67
CA HIS A 53 1.75 14.86 -6.60
C HIS A 53 2.24 14.79 -5.15
N ASN A 54 1.66 15.59 -4.26
CA ASN A 54 2.01 15.56 -2.84
C ASN A 54 1.82 14.17 -2.22
N LEU A 55 0.73 13.47 -2.56
CA LEU A 55 0.46 12.13 -2.01
C LEU A 55 1.44 11.09 -2.58
N ARG A 56 1.66 11.10 -3.91
CA ARG A 56 2.64 10.21 -4.55
C ARG A 56 4.03 10.39 -3.97
N ASP A 57 4.49 11.64 -3.90
CA ASP A 57 5.84 11.98 -3.44
C ASP A 57 5.99 11.68 -1.94
N LEU A 58 4.94 11.84 -1.14
CA LEU A 58 4.92 11.44 0.27
C LEU A 58 5.12 9.93 0.42
N VAL A 59 4.39 9.11 -0.33
CA VAL A 59 4.52 7.65 -0.28
C VAL A 59 5.92 7.25 -0.72
N SER A 60 6.35 7.74 -1.88
CA SER A 60 7.66 7.43 -2.46
C SER A 60 8.80 7.79 -1.50
N THR A 61 8.78 9.01 -0.94
CA THR A 61 9.82 9.47 -0.02
C THR A 61 9.78 8.68 1.28
N THR A 62 8.59 8.40 1.82
CA THR A 62 8.46 7.66 3.07
C THR A 62 9.04 6.26 2.97
N ILE A 63 8.84 5.55 1.85
CA ILE A 63 9.38 4.19 1.70
C ILE A 63 10.88 4.24 1.35
N ALA A 64 11.30 5.17 0.49
CA ALA A 64 12.69 5.25 0.04
C ALA A 64 13.67 5.75 1.13
N THR A 65 13.20 6.62 2.04
CA THR A 65 14.05 7.24 3.07
C THR A 65 13.59 6.95 4.49
N GLY A 66 12.47 6.24 4.66
CA GLY A 66 11.87 6.04 5.97
C GLY A 66 12.66 5.08 6.83
N ASN A 67 12.69 5.37 8.12
CA ASN A 67 13.17 4.40 9.09
C ASN A 67 12.13 3.29 9.21
N GLU A 68 12.57 2.06 8.98
CA GLU A 68 11.77 0.88 9.28
C GLU A 68 11.44 0.89 10.78
N THR A 69 10.14 0.81 11.11
CA THR A 69 9.71 0.90 12.51
C THR A 69 9.37 -0.45 13.11
N ALA A 70 8.82 -1.36 12.31
CA ALA A 70 8.49 -2.74 12.70
C ALA A 70 8.10 -3.57 11.47
N GLN A 71 8.02 -4.88 11.65
CA GLN A 71 7.34 -5.78 10.72
C GLN A 71 5.85 -5.84 11.05
N ALA A 72 4.99 -5.79 10.04
CA ALA A 72 3.54 -5.95 10.20
C ALA A 72 3.21 -7.40 10.59
N SER A 73 2.50 -7.58 11.71
CA SER A 73 2.08 -8.88 12.23
C SER A 73 0.60 -9.21 11.99
N GLU A 74 -0.17 -8.26 11.45
CA GLU A 74 -1.62 -8.34 11.29
C GLU A 74 -2.04 -8.51 9.82
N THR A 75 -3.25 -9.02 9.59
CA THR A 75 -3.90 -9.03 8.28
C THR A 75 -4.18 -7.60 7.80
N LEU A 76 -3.54 -7.20 6.70
CA LEU A 76 -3.58 -5.85 6.14
C LEU A 76 -4.93 -5.49 5.50
N CYS A 77 -5.83 -6.46 5.35
CA CYS A 77 -7.13 -6.29 4.69
C CYS A 77 -8.00 -5.21 5.33
N SER A 78 -7.90 -5.05 6.65
CA SER A 78 -8.69 -4.11 7.46
C SER A 78 -8.20 -2.66 7.37
N TYR A 79 -7.09 -2.43 6.67
CA TYR A 79 -6.46 -1.12 6.60
C TYR A 79 -6.95 -0.37 5.37
N ASP A 80 -6.98 0.95 5.47
CA ASP A 80 -7.14 1.81 4.30
C ASP A 80 -6.00 1.52 3.31
N LYS A 81 -6.24 1.74 2.02
CA LYS A 81 -5.26 1.41 0.96
C LYS A 81 -5.06 2.57 0.02
N LEU A 82 -3.82 2.79 -0.36
CA LEU A 82 -3.47 3.64 -1.50
C LEU A 82 -3.23 2.73 -2.71
N VAL A 83 -4.10 2.85 -3.71
CA VAL A 83 -4.02 2.06 -4.94
C VAL A 83 -3.56 2.97 -6.08
N PHE A 84 -2.36 2.71 -6.58
CA PHE A 84 -1.71 3.48 -7.64
C PHE A 84 -1.98 2.81 -8.99
N VAL A 85 -2.46 3.59 -9.94
CA VAL A 85 -3.00 3.10 -11.21
C VAL A 85 -2.44 3.92 -12.38
N ASP A 86 -2.13 3.24 -13.49
CA ASP A 86 -1.62 3.86 -14.71
C ASP A 86 -2.74 4.43 -15.61
N ASN A 87 -2.41 4.80 -16.85
CA ASN A 87 -3.40 5.32 -17.81
C ASN A 87 -4.32 4.25 -18.41
N ASN A 88 -3.90 2.99 -18.39
CA ASN A 88 -4.64 1.83 -18.89
C ASN A 88 -5.57 1.23 -17.83
N LYS A 89 -5.60 1.83 -16.63
CA LYS A 89 -6.29 1.35 -15.43
C LYS A 89 -5.60 0.16 -14.76
N ASP A 90 -4.36 -0.14 -15.13
CA ASP A 90 -3.61 -1.24 -14.56
C ASP A 90 -2.98 -0.84 -13.22
N LEU A 91 -2.94 -1.82 -12.32
CA LEU A 91 -2.37 -1.69 -10.99
C LEU A 91 -0.85 -1.51 -11.08
N ILE A 92 -0.34 -0.42 -10.52
CA ILE A 92 1.11 -0.20 -10.35
C ILE A 92 1.55 -0.70 -8.97
N ALA A 93 0.83 -0.26 -7.92
CA ALA A 93 1.17 -0.59 -6.54
C ALA A 93 -0.04 -0.44 -5.61
N VAL A 94 -0.02 -1.22 -4.51
CA VAL A 94 -0.94 -1.06 -3.38
C VAL A 94 -0.13 -0.89 -2.11
N PHE A 95 -0.49 0.13 -1.33
CA PHE A 95 0.10 0.37 -0.03
C PHE A 95 -0.99 0.41 1.04
N PRO A 96 -1.04 -0.59 1.93
CA PRO A 96 -1.85 -0.50 3.13
C PRO A 96 -1.34 0.63 4.02
N ILE A 97 -2.27 1.37 4.61
CA ILE A 97 -1.99 2.50 5.49
C ILE A 97 -2.79 2.35 6.80
N LYS A 98 -2.10 2.53 7.92
CA LYS A 98 -2.71 2.51 9.25
C LYS A 98 -2.18 3.67 10.05
N ASN A 99 -3.10 4.45 10.63
CA ASN A 99 -2.77 5.68 11.34
C ASN A 99 -1.94 6.61 10.45
N ASN A 100 -0.68 6.85 10.81
CA ASN A 100 0.24 7.69 10.07
C ASN A 100 1.46 6.88 9.58
N SER A 101 1.20 5.64 9.13
CA SER A 101 2.22 4.73 8.63
C SER A 101 1.79 4.13 7.30
N ILE A 102 2.78 3.87 6.46
CA ILE A 102 2.66 3.18 5.17
C ILE A 102 3.32 1.82 5.30
N ILE A 103 2.69 0.79 4.76
CA ILE A 103 3.20 -0.57 4.80
C ILE A 103 3.62 -1.01 3.41
N HIS A 104 4.85 -1.51 3.29
CA HIS A 104 5.39 -2.03 2.04
C HIS A 104 6.25 -3.27 2.33
N ASN A 105 6.04 -4.35 1.58
CA ASN A 105 6.71 -5.65 1.79
C ASN A 105 6.65 -6.15 3.25
N GLY A 106 5.54 -5.89 3.93
CA GLY A 106 5.34 -6.26 5.34
C GLY A 106 6.14 -5.42 6.34
N ILE A 107 6.79 -4.34 5.90
CA ILE A 107 7.52 -3.39 6.75
C ILE A 107 6.68 -2.14 6.96
N ILE A 108 6.64 -1.64 8.20
CA ILE A 108 5.92 -0.43 8.59
C ILE A 108 6.88 0.76 8.54
N TYR A 109 6.54 1.75 7.72
CA TYR A 109 7.27 3.02 7.58
C TYR A 109 6.44 4.15 8.20
N ALA A 110 6.99 4.84 9.20
CA ALA A 110 6.32 5.98 9.82
C ALA A 110 6.41 7.22 8.93
N VAL A 111 5.27 7.87 8.69
CA VAL A 111 5.22 9.09 7.87
C VAL A 111 5.63 10.31 8.70
N PRO A 112 6.57 11.15 8.26
CA PRO A 112 6.99 12.31 9.04
C PRO A 112 5.88 13.34 9.27
N LYS A 113 5.86 13.95 10.46
CA LYS A 113 5.02 15.13 10.80
C LYS A 113 3.51 14.92 10.61
N GLN A 114 3.01 13.69 10.81
CA GLN A 114 1.59 13.36 10.68
C GLN A 114 0.98 13.73 9.32
N GLN A 115 1.77 13.67 8.24
CA GLN A 115 1.32 14.13 6.94
C GLN A 115 0.17 13.29 6.36
N LEU A 116 0.11 11.97 6.62
CA LEU A 116 -1.04 11.16 6.20
C LEU A 116 -2.33 11.58 6.91
N GLY A 117 -2.27 11.95 8.20
CA GLY A 117 -3.44 12.40 8.95
C GLY A 117 -4.15 13.58 8.29
N LYS A 118 -3.41 14.48 7.65
CA LYS A 118 -3.99 15.61 6.89
C LYS A 118 -4.80 15.14 5.68
N PHE A 119 -4.38 14.07 5.02
CA PHE A 119 -5.13 13.47 3.92
C PHE A 119 -6.36 12.73 4.43
N THR A 120 -6.26 12.02 5.57
CA THR A 120 -7.41 11.36 6.21
C THR A 120 -8.51 12.36 6.53
N ASP A 121 -8.18 13.47 7.21
CA ASP A 121 -9.16 14.51 7.56
C ASP A 121 -9.77 15.17 6.32
N PHE A 122 -8.96 15.36 5.27
CA PHE A 122 -9.42 15.91 4.00
C PHE A 122 -10.36 14.95 3.28
N ASN A 123 -10.05 13.66 3.26
CA ASN A 123 -10.89 12.62 2.68
C ASN A 123 -12.24 12.54 3.37
N GLN A 124 -12.29 12.56 4.70
CA GLN A 124 -13.55 12.55 5.43
C GLN A 124 -14.46 13.72 5.04
N LYS A 125 -13.90 14.92 4.84
CA LYS A 125 -14.65 16.09 4.36
C LYS A 125 -15.14 15.92 2.91
N ARG A 126 -14.37 15.24 2.05
CA ARG A 126 -14.78 14.93 0.67
C ARG A 126 -15.90 13.89 0.64
N ILE A 127 -15.77 12.82 1.42
CA ILE A 127 -16.80 11.78 1.59
C ILE A 127 -18.10 12.39 2.11
N ALA A 128 -18.05 13.23 3.14
CA ALA A 128 -19.23 13.91 3.68
C ALA A 128 -19.94 14.83 2.67
N LYS A 129 -19.26 15.23 1.59
CA LYS A 129 -19.80 16.01 0.47
C LYS A 129 -20.23 15.15 -0.71
N GLY A 130 -20.12 13.82 -0.62
CA GLY A 130 -20.49 12.88 -1.68
C GLY A 130 -19.46 12.74 -2.80
N ASP A 131 -18.20 13.13 -2.57
CA ASP A 131 -17.12 13.04 -3.56
C ASP A 131 -16.40 11.67 -3.56
N GLU A 132 -17.05 10.66 -2.99
CA GLU A 132 -16.53 9.30 -2.94
C GLU A 132 -16.84 8.51 -4.23
N VAL A 133 -15.88 7.71 -4.65
CA VAL A 133 -16.03 6.71 -5.69
C VAL A 133 -16.49 5.42 -5.03
N LEU A 134 -17.76 5.07 -5.24
CA LEU A 134 -18.34 3.84 -4.71
C LEU A 134 -17.64 2.58 -5.25
N ALA A 135 -17.62 1.51 -4.44
CA ALA A 135 -16.99 0.23 -4.78
C ALA A 135 -17.30 -0.30 -6.19
N LYS A 136 -18.58 -0.22 -6.60
CA LYS A 136 -19.02 -0.64 -7.95
C LYS A 136 -18.29 0.10 -9.08
N HIS A 137 -17.91 1.35 -8.85
CA HIS A 137 -17.18 2.16 -9.83
C HIS A 137 -15.67 1.90 -9.77
N LEU A 138 -15.13 1.47 -8.62
CA LEU A 138 -13.72 1.06 -8.53
C LEU A 138 -13.43 -0.12 -9.45
N LYS A 139 -14.27 -1.16 -9.41
CA LYS A 139 -14.17 -2.34 -10.29
C LYS A 139 -14.22 -2.01 -11.80
N MET A 140 -14.81 -0.87 -12.18
CA MET A 140 -14.87 -0.40 -13.58
C MET A 140 -13.67 0.48 -13.98
N ASN A 141 -12.92 0.98 -13.00
CA ASN A 141 -11.85 1.96 -13.19
C ASN A 141 -10.46 1.46 -12.80
N ILE A 142 -10.37 0.24 -12.24
CA ILE A 142 -9.11 -0.41 -11.89
C ILE A 142 -9.18 -1.85 -12.40
N ASN A 143 -8.33 -2.19 -13.36
CA ASN A 143 -8.25 -3.53 -13.92
C ASN A 143 -7.76 -4.51 -12.86
N ASN A 144 -8.35 -5.71 -12.84
CA ASN A 144 -8.00 -6.78 -11.90
C ASN A 144 -8.13 -6.40 -10.41
N TYR A 145 -8.91 -5.37 -10.08
CA TYR A 145 -9.18 -5.01 -8.69
C TYR A 145 -10.11 -6.03 -8.04
N THR A 146 -9.56 -6.83 -7.12
CA THR A 146 -10.31 -7.76 -6.27
C THR A 146 -10.45 -7.18 -4.87
N GLU A 147 -11.62 -7.37 -4.26
CA GLU A 147 -11.89 -6.95 -2.88
C GLU A 147 -11.28 -7.92 -1.85
N GLU A 148 -10.73 -9.04 -2.30
CA GLU A 148 -10.38 -10.22 -1.49
C GLU A 148 -9.06 -10.11 -0.70
N CYS A 149 -8.65 -8.90 -0.32
CA CYS A 149 -7.35 -8.59 0.31
C CYS A 149 -6.16 -8.49 -0.66
N LEU A 150 -6.00 -7.30 -1.25
CA LEU A 150 -4.69 -6.64 -1.22
C LEU A 150 -4.62 -5.74 0.01
#